data_AF-A0A958LEM3-F1
#
_entry.id   AF-A0A958LEM3-F1
#
_cell.length_a   1.000
_cell.length_b   1.000
_cell.length_c   1.000
_cell.angle_alpha   90.00
_cell.angle_beta   90.00
_cell.angle_gamma   90.00
#
_symmetry.space_group_name_H-M   'P 1'
#
loop_
_entity.id
_entity.type
_entity.pdbx_description
1 polymer ?
#
loop_
_entity_poly.entity_id
_entity_poly.type
_entity_poly.pdbx_seq_one_letter_code
_entity_poly.pdbx_strand_id
1 'polypeptide(L)'
;VTAKRTVREFPRRTPVHPKLQTCSVDLHGKTRLEALSELERLLDRALLGGMDRLEIIHGLGTGALRDVTHDFLRASTHIRSFEVDMRNPGTTWAYL
;
A
#
# COMPACT_ATOMS: atom_id res chain seq x y z
N VAL A 1 -23.62 50.28 23.87
CA VAL A 1 -23.68 48.82 23.55
C VAL A 1 -23.83 48.63 22.05
N THR A 2 -22.81 48.10 21.38
CA THR A 2 -22.84 47.34 20.10
C THR A 2 -21.41 47.32 19.55
N ALA A 3 -20.62 46.33 19.95
CA ALA A 3 -19.33 46.04 19.34
C ALA A 3 -19.54 45.02 18.22
N LYS A 4 -19.20 45.41 16.98
CA LYS A 4 -19.23 44.53 15.81
C LYS A 4 -18.21 43.42 16.01
N ARG A 5 -18.68 42.17 16.13
CA ARG A 5 -17.84 40.98 16.19
C ARG A 5 -17.21 40.76 14.81
N THR A 6 -15.91 40.96 14.72
CA THR A 6 -15.07 40.54 13.59
C THR A 6 -15.11 39.02 13.50
N VAL A 7 -15.75 38.50 12.46
CA VAL A 7 -15.67 37.08 12.09
C VAL A 7 -14.25 36.88 11.56
N ARG A 8 -13.40 36.21 12.35
CA ARG A 8 -12.11 35.71 11.85
C ARG A 8 -12.40 34.66 10.79
N GLU A 9 -12.04 34.97 9.56
CA GLU A 9 -12.11 34.05 8.44
C GLU A 9 -11.18 32.87 8.73
N PHE A 10 -11.75 31.70 9.02
CA PHE A 10 -10.98 30.46 9.13
C PHE A 10 -10.53 30.10 7.72
N PRO A 11 -9.23 29.89 7.46
CA PRO A 11 -8.78 29.51 6.14
C PRO A 11 -9.46 28.19 5.77
N ARG A 12 -10.19 28.19 4.65
CA ARG A 12 -10.78 26.99 4.03
C ARG A 12 -9.63 26.10 3.57
N ARG A 13 -9.00 25.37 4.50
CA ARG A 13 -8.12 24.27 4.13
C ARG A 13 -9.02 23.22 3.51
N THR A 14 -9.01 23.12 2.19
CA THR A 14 -9.39 21.92 1.48
C THR A 14 -8.70 20.74 2.18
N PRO A 15 -9.38 19.62 2.48
CA PRO A 15 -8.71 18.43 2.93
C PRO A 15 -7.76 18.01 1.81
N VAL A 16 -6.48 18.35 1.95
CA VAL A 16 -5.43 17.72 1.16
C VAL A 16 -5.36 16.32 1.74
N HIS A 17 -6.09 15.37 1.15
CA HIS A 17 -5.85 13.97 1.44
C HIS A 17 -4.36 13.74 1.18
N PRO A 18 -3.55 13.40 2.20
CA PRO A 18 -2.14 13.14 1.96
C PRO A 18 -2.07 12.06 0.88
N LYS A 19 -1.32 12.32 -0.20
CA LYS A 19 -1.07 11.29 -1.21
C LYS A 19 -0.41 10.14 -0.48
N LEU A 20 -1.12 9.03 -0.31
CA LEU A 20 -0.57 7.82 0.29
C LEU A 20 0.70 7.43 -0.49
N GLN A 21 1.83 7.41 0.19
CA GLN A 21 3.09 7.02 -0.41
C GLN A 21 3.07 5.52 -0.68
N THR A 22 3.36 5.14 -1.92
CA THR A 22 3.20 3.78 -2.42
C THR A 22 4.54 3.24 -2.89
N CYS A 23 4.89 2.04 -2.45
CA CYS A 23 6.01 1.28 -3.01
C CYS A 23 5.48 0.10 -3.81
N SER A 24 5.96 -0.12 -5.03
CA SER A 24 5.48 -1.18 -5.90
C SER A 24 6.54 -2.20 -6.28
N VAL A 25 6.11 -3.44 -6.56
CA VAL A 25 6.95 -4.51 -7.10
C VAL A 25 6.18 -5.33 -8.14
N ASP A 26 6.89 -5.79 -9.16
CA ASP A 26 6.39 -6.72 -10.17
C ASP A 26 7.06 -8.09 -9.99
N LEU A 27 6.25 -9.13 -9.83
CA LEU A 27 6.67 -10.51 -9.60
C LEU A 27 6.41 -11.42 -10.82
N HIS A 28 5.99 -10.89 -11.96
CA HIS A 28 5.69 -11.69 -13.14
C HIS A 28 6.93 -12.48 -13.61
N GLY A 29 6.70 -13.76 -13.95
CA GLY A 29 7.75 -14.65 -14.41
C GLY A 29 8.79 -15.04 -13.34
N LYS A 30 8.62 -14.56 -12.10
CA LYS A 30 9.47 -14.98 -10.96
C LYS A 30 9.04 -16.34 -10.45
N THR A 31 10.02 -17.10 -9.98
CA THR A 31 9.78 -18.28 -9.15
C THR A 31 9.28 -17.88 -7.76
N ARG A 32 8.71 -18.84 -7.01
CA ARG A 32 8.21 -18.58 -5.65
C ARG A 32 9.29 -18.01 -4.72
N LEU A 33 10.53 -18.52 -4.82
CA LEU A 33 11.64 -18.09 -3.98
C LEU A 33 12.11 -16.67 -4.31
N GLU A 34 12.20 -16.35 -5.61
CA GLU A 34 12.53 -15.00 -6.06
C GLU A 34 11.45 -14.00 -5.65
N ALA A 35 10.18 -14.38 -5.81
CA ALA A 35 9.06 -13.54 -5.40
C ALA A 35 9.10 -13.23 -3.91
N LEU A 36 9.36 -14.22 -3.05
CA LEU A 36 9.51 -14.02 -1.62
C LEU A 36 10.66 -13.04 -1.31
N SER A 37 11.81 -13.22 -1.96
CA SER A 37 12.96 -12.34 -1.77
C SER A 37 12.69 -10.89 -2.20
N GLU A 38 11.91 -10.69 -3.27
CA GLU A 38 11.48 -9.36 -3.72
C GLU A 38 10.45 -8.73 -2.78
N LEU A 39 9.56 -9.53 -2.19
CA LEU A 39 8.59 -9.07 -1.19
C LEU A 39 9.26 -8.59 0.10
N GLU A 40 10.27 -9.33 0.58
CA GLU A 40 11.10 -8.92 1.72
C GLU A 40 11.79 -7.58 1.44
N ARG A 41 12.47 -7.48 0.28
CA ARG A 41 13.13 -6.23 -0.16
C ARG A 41 12.14 -5.08 -0.33
N LEU A 42 10.93 -5.34 -0.79
CA LEU A 42 9.89 -4.32 -0.93
C LEU A 42 9.48 -3.80 0.45
N LEU A 43 9.22 -4.69 1.40
CA LEU A 43 8.82 -4.33 2.75
C LEU A 43 9.89 -3.47 3.43
N ASP A 44 11.16 -3.88 3.35
CA ASP A 44 12.27 -3.12 3.93
C ASP A 44 12.37 -1.71 3.34
N ARG A 45 12.29 -1.59 2.00
CA ARG A 45 12.31 -0.28 1.33
C ARG A 45 11.14 0.59 1.73
N ALA A 46 9.96 -0.01 1.90
CA ALA A 46 8.76 0.72 2.27
C ALA A 46 8.80 1.23 3.71
N LEU A 47 9.29 0.40 4.64
CA LEU A 47 9.49 0.79 6.04
C LEU A 47 10.55 1.88 6.18
N LEU A 48 11.69 1.75 5.50
CA LEU A 48 12.75 2.76 5.51
C LEU A 48 12.32 4.07 4.81
N GLY A 49 11.51 3.95 3.77
CA GLY A 49 10.99 5.08 3.01
C GLY A 49 9.81 5.80 3.65
N GLY A 50 9.23 5.26 4.72
CA GLY A 50 8.01 5.81 5.33
C GLY A 50 6.79 5.71 4.42
N MET A 51 6.70 4.65 3.62
CA MET A 51 5.58 4.42 2.70
C MET A 51 4.34 3.96 3.47
N ASP A 52 3.16 4.39 3.04
CA ASP A 52 1.88 4.06 3.68
C ASP A 52 1.31 2.71 3.20
N ARG A 53 1.69 2.29 1.99
CA ARG A 53 1.16 1.08 1.35
C ARG A 53 2.09 0.49 0.30
N LEU A 54 1.83 -0.77 -0.02
CA LEU A 54 2.50 -1.57 -1.02
C LEU A 54 1.55 -1.90 -2.17
N GLU A 55 2.06 -1.89 -3.39
CA GLU A 55 1.39 -2.40 -4.59
C GLU A 55 2.17 -3.62 -5.11
N ILE A 56 1.58 -4.80 -5.01
CA ILE A 56 2.25 -6.05 -5.35
C ILE A 56 1.58 -6.65 -6.58
N ILE A 57 2.31 -6.67 -7.69
CA ILE A 57 1.83 -7.18 -8.97
C ILE A 57 2.34 -8.62 -9.10
N HIS A 58 1.50 -9.60 -8.81
CA HIS A 58 1.83 -11.03 -8.89
C HIS A 58 1.29 -11.70 -10.16
N GLY A 59 0.45 -11.00 -10.93
CA GLY A 59 -0.20 -11.50 -12.14
C GLY A 59 -1.38 -12.43 -11.86
N LEU A 60 -2.17 -12.72 -12.90
CA LEU A 60 -3.35 -13.57 -12.79
C LEU A 60 -2.99 -15.06 -12.73
N GLY A 61 -2.18 -15.52 -13.69
CA GLY A 61 -1.55 -16.84 -13.75
C GLY A 61 -2.37 -18.01 -13.20
N THR A 62 -1.70 -18.95 -12.53
CA THR A 62 -2.32 -20.05 -11.77
C THR A 62 -2.67 -19.66 -10.33
N GLY A 63 -2.37 -18.42 -9.92
CA GLY A 63 -2.48 -17.96 -8.53
C GLY A 63 -1.30 -18.34 -7.63
N ALA A 64 -0.31 -19.10 -8.11
CA ALA A 64 0.81 -19.54 -7.26
C ALA A 64 1.58 -18.38 -6.59
N LEU A 65 1.80 -17.26 -7.31
CA LEU A 65 2.46 -16.08 -6.77
C LEU A 65 1.53 -15.25 -5.87
N ARG A 66 0.22 -15.25 -6.13
CA ARG A 66 -0.78 -14.65 -5.24
C ARG A 66 -0.75 -15.36 -3.89
N ASP A 67 -0.73 -16.69 -3.89
CA ASP A 67 -0.76 -17.49 -2.66
C ASP A 67 0.50 -17.22 -1.83
N VAL A 68 1.70 -17.24 -2.46
CA VAL A 68 2.96 -16.85 -1.78
C VAL A 68 2.91 -15.43 -1.23
N THR A 69 2.38 -14.48 -2.01
CA THR A 69 2.23 -13.09 -1.58
C THR A 69 1.34 -12.99 -0.34
N HIS A 70 0.18 -13.64 -0.36
CA HIS A 70 -0.76 -13.58 0.75
C HIS A 70 -0.23 -14.28 1.99
N ASP A 71 0.49 -15.39 1.84
CA ASP A 71 1.15 -16.09 2.95
C ASP A 71 2.22 -15.20 3.61
N PHE A 72 3.05 -14.52 2.81
CA PHE A 72 4.02 -13.55 3.30
C PHE A 72 3.35 -12.38 4.04
N LEU A 73 2.31 -11.78 3.45
CA LEU A 73 1.60 -10.65 4.04
C LEU A 73 0.91 -11.01 5.36
N ARG A 74 0.33 -12.21 5.47
CA ARG A 74 -0.28 -12.70 6.72
C ARG A 74 0.75 -12.96 7.82
N ALA A 75 1.96 -13.38 7.45
CA ALA A 75 3.03 -13.66 8.40
C ALA A 75 3.71 -12.38 8.92
N SER A 76 3.59 -11.26 8.21
CA SER A 76 4.23 -10.00 8.56
C SER A 76 3.45 -9.22 9.61
N THR A 77 4.12 -8.83 10.69
CA THR A 77 3.54 -7.96 11.75
C THR A 77 3.44 -6.49 11.34
N HIS A 78 4.11 -6.11 10.25
CA HIS A 78 4.13 -4.73 9.75
C HIS A 78 2.93 -4.42 8.84
N ILE A 79 2.15 -5.42 8.46
CA ILE A 79 1.00 -5.26 7.57
C ILE A 79 -0.27 -5.19 8.42
N ARG A 80 -0.98 -4.07 8.36
CA ARG A 80 -2.29 -3.90 9.04
C ARG A 80 -3.41 -4.63 8.31
N SER A 81 -3.42 -4.56 6.99
CA SER A 81 -4.44 -5.18 6.14
C SER A 81 -3.93 -5.31 4.71
N PHE A 82 -4.56 -6.17 3.93
CA PHE A 82 -4.32 -6.25 2.50
C PHE A 82 -5.61 -6.66 1.77
N GLU A 83 -5.72 -6.24 0.52
CA GLU A 83 -6.86 -6.53 -0.34
C GLU A 83 -6.39 -6.78 -1.79
N VAL A 84 -7.12 -7.63 -2.49
CA VAL A 84 -6.91 -7.83 -3.93
C VAL A 84 -7.62 -6.71 -4.67
N ASP A 85 -6.96 -6.12 -5.67
CA ASP A 85 -7.57 -5.08 -6.48
C ASP A 85 -8.75 -5.66 -7.30
N MET A 86 -9.93 -5.08 -7.11
CA MET A 86 -11.16 -5.50 -7.79
C MET A 86 -11.09 -5.31 -9.31
N ARG A 87 -10.32 -4.32 -9.78
CA ARG A 87 -10.16 -4.01 -11.21
C ARG A 87 -9.03 -4.82 -11.83
N ASN A 88 -8.02 -5.17 -11.05
CA ASN A 88 -6.90 -6.00 -11.48
C ASN A 88 -6.60 -7.11 -10.45
N PRO A 89 -7.25 -8.28 -10.58
CA PRO A 89 -7.04 -9.39 -9.64
C PRO A 89 -5.60 -9.95 -9.61
N GLY A 90 -4.73 -9.52 -10.53
CA GLY A 90 -3.30 -9.79 -10.52
C GLY A 90 -2.49 -8.88 -9.60
N THR A 91 -3.13 -7.93 -8.92
CA THR A 91 -2.52 -6.99 -7.98
C THR A 91 -3.12 -7.13 -6.59
N THR A 92 -2.26 -7.15 -5.58
CA THR A 92 -2.65 -7.07 -4.16
C THR A 92 -2.10 -5.76 -3.57
N TRP A 93 -2.98 -5.01 -2.92
CA TRP A 93 -2.64 -3.84 -2.11
C TRP A 93 -2.41 -4.27 -0.67
N ALA A 94 -1.32 -3.83 -0.06
CA ALA A 94 -1.06 -4.06 1.37
C ALA A 94 -0.80 -2.74 2.10
N TYR A 95 -1.35 -2.60 3.29
CA TYR A 95 -1.28 -1.38 4.09
C TYR A 95 -0.36 -1.62 5.29
N LEU A 96 0.68 -0.80 5.41
CA LEU A 96 1.67 -0.84 6.49
C LEU A 96 1.20 -0.01 7.66
#